data_AF-A0A2M8M6H7-F1
#
_entry.id   AF-A0A2M8M6H7-F1
#
_cell.length_a   1.000
_cell.length_b   1.000
_cell.length_c   1.000
_cell.angle_alpha   90.00
_cell.angle_beta   90.00
_cell.angle_gamma   90.00
#
_symmetry.space_group_name_H-M   'P 1'
#
loop_
_entity.id
_entity.type
_entity.pdbx_description
1 polymer ?
#
loop_
_entity_poly.entity_id
_entity_poly.type
_entity_poly.pdbx_seq_one_letter_code
_entity_poly.pdbx_strand_id
1 'polypeptide(L)'
;MFRCFVISILALFALPSFAQYNIKRLMEEGRRSLDSGYYIASMEIFRRIVALKPNLYEAWYLMALSKYHLEDYKGADDDCQKALQLQPYIADIYDLYGMVCIREEKYDSAIVAYTRALEIDRDNQEFWFNRVYSLYMTGNNKEATSQLAFILKRWPQFSAAQILLGEVKSGRKPTKKSIQRSKSDSLKLHSLNKGSWLMQRV
;
A
#
# COMPACT_ATOMS: atom_id res chain seq x y z
N MET A 1 56.60 12.60 -28.18
CA MET A 1 55.99 12.87 -26.87
C MET A 1 54.54 13.37 -26.96
N PHE A 2 54.22 14.33 -27.84
CA PHE A 2 52.84 14.84 -28.01
C PHE A 2 51.80 13.78 -28.41
N ARG A 3 52.15 12.83 -29.29
CA ARG A 3 51.23 11.76 -29.73
C ARG A 3 50.74 10.86 -28.57
N CYS A 4 51.61 10.47 -27.66
CA CYS A 4 51.23 9.64 -26.49
C CYS A 4 50.35 10.40 -25.50
N PHE A 5 50.56 11.72 -25.38
CA PHE A 5 49.75 12.59 -24.54
C PHE A 5 48.32 12.76 -25.08
N VAL A 6 48.18 12.94 -26.39
CA VAL A 6 46.87 13.03 -27.07
C VAL A 6 46.10 11.70 -26.97
N ILE A 7 46.79 10.56 -27.12
CA ILE A 7 46.17 9.23 -26.97
C ILE A 7 45.71 8.97 -25.53
N SER A 8 46.48 9.40 -24.52
CA SER A 8 46.04 9.30 -23.11
C SER A 8 44.83 10.18 -22.80
N ILE A 9 44.76 11.40 -23.36
CA ILE A 9 43.60 12.29 -23.17
C ILE A 9 42.36 11.71 -23.86
N LEU A 10 42.49 11.15 -25.06
CA LEU A 10 41.37 10.49 -25.76
C LEU A 10 40.88 9.22 -25.03
N ALA A 11 41.78 8.47 -24.39
CA ALA A 11 41.41 7.30 -23.58
C ALA A 11 40.64 7.69 -22.29
N LEU A 12 40.90 8.87 -21.73
CA LEU A 12 40.17 9.42 -20.57
C LEU A 12 38.70 9.78 -20.91
N PHE A 13 38.42 10.17 -22.15
CA PHE A 13 37.05 10.41 -22.65
C PHE A 13 36.32 9.13 -23.09
N ALA A 14 37.03 8.01 -23.20
CA ALA A 14 36.46 6.70 -23.52
C ALA A 14 36.06 5.88 -22.27
N LEU A 15 36.21 6.45 -21.06
CA LEU A 15 35.64 5.83 -19.87
C LEU A 15 34.11 5.80 -20.06
N PRO A 16 33.46 4.63 -19.95
CA PRO A 16 32.01 4.58 -19.97
C PRO A 16 31.51 5.50 -18.86
N SER A 17 30.84 6.58 -19.25
CA SER A 17 30.10 7.42 -18.34
C SER A 17 29.05 6.52 -17.70
N PHE A 18 29.34 6.00 -16.52
CA PHE A 18 28.32 5.46 -15.64
C PHE A 18 27.41 6.65 -15.30
N ALA A 19 26.36 6.85 -16.11
CA ALA A 19 25.32 7.79 -15.82
C ALA A 19 24.82 7.45 -14.42
N GLN A 20 25.15 8.29 -13.44
CA GLN A 20 24.86 8.04 -12.04
C GLN A 20 23.36 7.75 -11.92
N TYR A 21 23.00 6.53 -11.52
CA TYR A 21 21.59 6.14 -11.42
C TYR A 21 20.90 7.08 -10.43
N ASN A 22 20.10 7.99 -10.96
CA ASN A 22 19.37 8.93 -10.14
C ASN A 22 18.15 8.21 -9.56
N ILE A 23 18.31 7.66 -8.35
CA ILE A 23 17.24 6.96 -7.62
C ILE A 23 15.98 7.82 -7.53
N LYS A 24 16.10 9.15 -7.39
CA LYS A 24 14.93 10.04 -7.37
C LYS A 24 14.17 9.98 -8.71
N ARG A 25 14.89 10.02 -9.83
CA ARG A 25 14.28 9.89 -11.17
C ARG A 25 13.63 8.52 -11.37
N LEU A 26 14.29 7.44 -10.94
CA LEU A 26 13.75 6.09 -11.02
C LEU A 26 12.48 5.93 -10.16
N MET A 27 12.48 6.47 -8.94
CA MET A 27 11.29 6.48 -8.08
C MET A 27 10.12 7.20 -8.75
N GLU A 28 10.38 8.34 -9.39
CA GLU A 28 9.37 9.12 -10.10
C GLU A 28 8.83 8.38 -11.33
N GLU A 29 9.70 7.69 -12.07
CA GLU A 29 9.30 6.85 -13.20
C GLU A 29 8.46 5.66 -12.74
N GLY A 30 8.90 4.94 -11.69
CA GLY A 30 8.17 3.81 -11.12
C GLY A 30 6.78 4.21 -10.62
N ARG A 31 6.67 5.35 -9.91
CA ARG A 31 5.37 5.89 -9.47
C ARG A 31 4.46 6.23 -10.65
N ARG A 32 4.97 6.90 -11.68
CA ARG A 32 4.19 7.20 -12.89
C ARG A 32 3.72 5.94 -13.61
N SER A 33 4.57 4.92 -13.71
CA SER A 33 4.18 3.62 -14.26
C SER A 33 3.10 2.94 -13.43
N LEU A 34 3.21 2.98 -12.10
CA LEU A 34 2.22 2.44 -11.17
C LEU A 34 0.86 3.15 -11.32
N ASP A 35 0.85 4.48 -11.30
CA ASP A 35 -0.35 5.30 -11.43
C ASP A 35 -1.04 5.11 -12.78
N SER A 36 -0.26 4.86 -13.84
CA SER A 36 -0.76 4.56 -15.18
C SER A 36 -1.25 3.11 -15.35
N GLY A 37 -1.13 2.27 -14.31
CA GLY A 37 -1.53 0.87 -14.33
C GLY A 37 -0.52 -0.08 -15.01
N TYR A 38 0.68 0.40 -15.35
CA TYR A 38 1.76 -0.44 -15.91
C TYR A 38 2.50 -1.18 -14.79
N TYR A 39 1.80 -2.08 -14.11
CA TYR A 39 2.29 -2.74 -12.89
C TYR A 39 3.56 -3.57 -13.09
N ILE A 40 3.70 -4.26 -14.24
CA ILE A 40 4.92 -5.02 -14.57
C ILE A 40 6.13 -4.08 -14.68
N ALA A 41 5.99 -2.98 -15.43
CA ALA A 41 7.06 -2.00 -15.60
C ALA A 41 7.43 -1.32 -14.26
N SER A 42 6.41 -0.95 -13.49
CA SER A 42 6.57 -0.40 -12.14
C SER A 42 7.35 -1.34 -11.22
N MET A 43 6.94 -2.61 -11.13
CA MET A 43 7.63 -3.63 -10.34
C MET A 43 9.09 -3.78 -10.75
N GLU A 44 9.36 -3.81 -12.06
CA GLU A 44 10.72 -3.90 -12.61
C GLU A 44 11.61 -2.70 -12.25
N ILE A 45 11.05 -1.50 -12.27
CA ILE A 45 11.75 -0.28 -11.85
C ILE A 45 12.07 -0.35 -10.35
N PHE A 46 11.10 -0.70 -9.51
CA PHE A 46 11.33 -0.82 -8.07
C PHE A 46 12.30 -1.95 -7.71
N ARG A 47 12.28 -3.06 -8.45
CA ARG A 47 13.27 -4.14 -8.31
C ARG A 47 14.71 -3.64 -8.53
N ARG A 48 14.92 -2.78 -9.53
CA ARG A 48 16.23 -2.13 -9.76
C ARG A 48 16.58 -1.19 -8.61
N ILE A 49 15.61 -0.43 -8.09
CA ILE A 49 15.85 0.49 -6.97
C ILE A 49 16.25 -0.26 -5.71
N VAL A 50 15.56 -1.35 -5.34
CA VAL A 50 15.91 -2.12 -4.14
C VAL A 50 17.26 -2.83 -4.28
N ALA A 51 17.66 -3.22 -5.49
CA ALA A 51 19.00 -3.75 -5.75
C ALA A 51 20.09 -2.69 -5.54
N LEU A 52 19.81 -1.42 -5.88
CA LEU A 52 20.75 -0.29 -5.70
C LEU A 52 20.72 0.29 -4.28
N LYS A 53 19.55 0.30 -3.63
CA LYS A 53 19.31 0.83 -2.29
C LYS A 53 18.37 -0.10 -1.50
N PRO A 54 18.90 -1.19 -0.93
CA PRO A 54 18.07 -2.19 -0.25
C PRO A 54 17.38 -1.68 1.01
N ASN A 55 17.83 -0.57 1.60
CA ASN A 55 17.26 0.02 2.82
C ASN A 55 16.20 1.10 2.54
N LEU A 56 15.79 1.30 1.27
CA LEU A 56 14.74 2.25 0.91
C LEU A 56 13.36 1.59 1.02
N TYR A 57 12.68 1.77 2.14
CA TYR A 57 11.40 1.10 2.41
C TYR A 57 10.32 1.45 1.38
N GLU A 58 10.32 2.68 0.84
CA GLU A 58 9.33 3.13 -0.14
C GLU A 58 9.38 2.31 -1.43
N ALA A 59 10.57 1.87 -1.85
CA ALA A 59 10.70 1.04 -3.05
C ALA A 59 10.16 -0.37 -2.82
N TRP A 60 10.40 -0.96 -1.65
CA TRP A 60 9.79 -2.24 -1.26
C TRP A 60 8.27 -2.14 -1.19
N TYR A 61 7.74 -1.10 -0.54
CA TYR A 61 6.30 -0.86 -0.46
C TYR A 61 5.64 -0.72 -1.84
N LEU A 62 6.22 0.09 -2.74
CA LEU A 62 5.64 0.30 -4.08
C LEU A 62 5.83 -0.91 -5.00
N MET A 63 6.89 -1.71 -4.79
CA MET A 63 7.05 -3.01 -5.45
C MET A 63 5.96 -3.99 -5.00
N ALA A 64 5.70 -4.06 -3.68
CA ALA A 64 4.62 -4.86 -3.12
C ALA A 64 3.26 -4.43 -3.68
N LEU A 65 3.01 -3.13 -3.79
CA LEU A 65 1.76 -2.60 -4.35
C LEU A 65 1.60 -2.98 -5.83
N SER A 66 2.70 -2.92 -6.60
CA SER A 66 2.72 -3.37 -7.99
C SER A 66 2.39 -4.86 -8.10
N LYS A 67 2.98 -5.71 -7.26
CA LYS A 67 2.73 -7.15 -7.19
C LYS A 67 1.30 -7.49 -6.75
N TYR A 68 0.76 -6.75 -5.77
CA TYR A 68 -0.63 -6.88 -5.34
C TYR A 68 -1.61 -6.66 -6.51
N HIS A 69 -1.35 -5.64 -7.33
CA HIS A 69 -2.16 -5.39 -8.54
C HIS A 69 -1.98 -6.45 -9.64
N LEU A 70 -0.85 -7.14 -9.65
CA LEU A 70 -0.58 -8.30 -10.51
C LEU A 70 -1.09 -9.62 -9.92
N GLU A 71 -1.77 -9.57 -8.77
CA GLU A 71 -2.26 -10.74 -8.02
C GLU A 71 -1.14 -11.68 -7.52
N ASP A 72 0.11 -11.23 -7.52
CA ASP A 72 1.24 -11.91 -6.87
C ASP A 72 1.24 -11.58 -5.36
N TYR A 73 0.27 -12.16 -4.65
CA TYR A 73 0.07 -11.88 -3.22
C TYR A 73 1.21 -12.41 -2.36
N LYS A 74 1.82 -13.55 -2.72
CA LYS A 74 2.97 -14.11 -2.00
C LYS A 74 4.18 -13.19 -2.12
N GLY A 75 4.51 -12.74 -3.33
CA GLY A 75 5.61 -11.81 -3.54
C GLY A 75 5.35 -10.44 -2.91
N ALA A 76 4.08 -10.01 -2.85
CA ALA A 76 3.70 -8.78 -2.16
C ALA A 76 3.81 -8.89 -0.62
N ASP A 77 3.49 -10.05 -0.05
CA ASP A 77 3.65 -10.35 1.38
C ASP A 77 5.12 -10.20 1.80
N ASP A 78 6.04 -10.85 1.07
CA ASP A 78 7.49 -10.77 1.33
C ASP A 78 8.00 -9.31 1.28
N ASP A 79 7.59 -8.56 0.25
CA ASP A 79 8.00 -7.17 0.06
C ASP A 79 7.40 -6.24 1.14
N CYS A 80 6.15 -6.47 1.55
CA CYS A 80 5.51 -5.74 2.66
C CYS A 80 6.25 -5.98 3.97
N GLN A 81 6.58 -7.24 4.28
CA GLN A 81 7.36 -7.57 5.47
C GLN A 81 8.72 -6.86 5.44
N LYS A 82 9.38 -6.81 4.27
CA LYS A 82 10.64 -6.09 4.13
C LYS A 82 10.49 -4.59 4.36
N ALA A 83 9.43 -3.98 3.82
CA ALA A 83 9.14 -2.57 4.05
C ALA A 83 8.85 -2.26 5.53
N LEU A 84 8.09 -3.12 6.22
CA LEU A 84 7.80 -2.99 7.66
C LEU A 84 9.03 -3.17 8.55
N GLN A 85 9.94 -4.08 8.19
CA GLN A 85 11.22 -4.24 8.89
C GLN A 85 12.07 -2.97 8.82
N LEU A 86 12.05 -2.27 7.69
CA LEU A 86 12.80 -1.03 7.48
C LEU A 86 12.10 0.17 8.14
N GLN A 87 10.77 0.20 8.11
CA GLN A 87 9.97 1.29 8.67
C GLN A 87 8.63 0.78 9.25
N PRO A 88 8.56 0.54 10.57
CA PRO A 88 7.38 -0.04 11.22
C PRO A 88 6.30 0.98 11.62
N TYR A 89 6.47 2.26 11.31
CA TYR A 89 5.53 3.33 11.74
C TYR A 89 4.74 3.95 10.59
N ILE A 90 4.61 3.26 9.46
CA ILE A 90 3.83 3.73 8.30
C ILE A 90 2.57 2.89 8.15
N ALA A 91 1.41 3.52 8.38
CA ALA A 91 0.11 2.85 8.34
C ALA A 91 -0.22 2.27 6.95
N ASP A 92 0.16 2.95 5.87
CA ASP A 92 -0.09 2.49 4.49
C ASP A 92 0.56 1.13 4.17
N ILE A 93 1.71 0.82 4.81
CA ILE A 93 2.36 -0.47 4.62
C ILE A 93 1.55 -1.58 5.32
N TYR A 94 1.03 -1.30 6.52
CA TYR A 94 0.13 -2.23 7.22
C TYR A 94 -1.21 -2.39 6.51
N ASP A 95 -1.74 -1.34 5.87
CA ASP A 95 -2.94 -1.45 5.06
C ASP A 95 -2.72 -2.40 3.88
N LEU A 96 -1.66 -2.18 3.09
CA LEU A 96 -1.32 -3.06 1.98
C LEU A 96 -1.07 -4.49 2.45
N TYR A 97 -0.35 -4.67 3.57
CA TYR A 97 -0.11 -5.99 4.16
C TYR A 97 -1.42 -6.67 4.59
N GLY A 98 -2.34 -5.93 5.22
CA GLY A 98 -3.67 -6.41 5.57
C GLY A 98 -4.50 -6.80 4.35
N MET A 99 -4.44 -6.01 3.28
CA MET A 99 -5.10 -6.32 2.00
C MET A 99 -4.54 -7.60 1.38
N VAL A 100 -3.21 -7.77 1.36
CA VAL A 100 -2.54 -9.00 0.89
C VAL A 100 -3.00 -10.19 1.72
N CYS A 101 -3.00 -10.08 3.05
CA CYS A 101 -3.47 -11.14 3.94
C CYS A 101 -4.93 -11.53 3.68
N ILE A 102 -5.82 -10.57 3.44
CA ILE A 102 -7.22 -10.85 3.06
C ILE A 102 -7.30 -11.63 1.74
N ARG A 103 -6.48 -11.27 0.74
CA ARG A 103 -6.44 -11.97 -0.55
C ARG A 103 -5.93 -13.40 -0.45
N GLU A 104 -5.05 -13.65 0.50
CA GLU A 104 -4.55 -14.99 0.83
C GLU A 104 -5.43 -15.73 1.86
N GLU A 105 -6.58 -15.16 2.25
CA GLU A 105 -7.49 -15.70 3.27
C GLU A 105 -6.85 -15.86 4.67
N LYS A 106 -5.73 -15.17 4.92
CA LYS A 106 -5.03 -15.10 6.21
C LYS A 106 -5.65 -14.02 7.11
N TYR A 107 -6.92 -14.21 7.49
CA TYR A 107 -7.69 -13.18 8.18
C TYR A 107 -7.14 -12.80 9.56
N ASP A 108 -6.55 -13.74 10.31
CA ASP A 108 -5.91 -13.44 11.61
C ASP A 108 -4.73 -12.47 11.44
N SER A 109 -3.89 -12.68 10.42
CA SER A 109 -2.80 -11.77 10.09
C SER A 109 -3.32 -10.39 9.65
N ALA A 110 -4.42 -10.34 8.91
CA ALA A 110 -5.06 -9.08 8.53
C ALA A 110 -5.58 -8.31 9.77
N ILE A 111 -6.16 -9.00 10.76
CA ILE A 111 -6.59 -8.38 12.02
C ILE A 111 -5.41 -7.72 12.74
N VAL A 112 -4.27 -8.42 12.81
CA VAL A 112 -3.03 -7.89 13.42
C VAL A 112 -2.54 -6.67 12.64
N ALA A 113 -2.48 -6.76 11.31
CA ALA A 113 -2.03 -5.67 10.44
C ALA A 113 -2.89 -4.42 10.63
N TYR A 114 -4.22 -4.54 10.56
CA TYR A 114 -5.12 -3.40 10.74
C TYR A 114 -5.14 -2.88 12.18
N THR A 115 -4.86 -3.71 13.17
CA THR A 115 -4.68 -3.24 14.55
C THR A 115 -3.45 -2.36 14.66
N ARG A 116 -2.32 -2.74 14.04
CA ARG A 116 -1.12 -1.89 13.97
C ARG A 116 -1.35 -0.61 13.16
N ALA A 117 -2.06 -0.69 12.03
CA ALA A 117 -2.43 0.49 11.26
C ALA A 117 -3.26 1.48 12.11
N LEU A 118 -4.21 0.98 12.91
CA LEU A 118 -5.03 1.78 13.82
C LEU A 118 -4.28 2.32 15.04
N GLU A 119 -3.17 1.69 15.46
CA GLU A 119 -2.30 2.27 16.49
C GLU A 119 -1.62 3.56 15.99
N ILE A 120 -1.32 3.62 14.69
CA ILE A 120 -0.67 4.76 14.00
C ILE A 120 -1.71 5.81 13.59
N ASP A 121 -2.78 5.41 12.91
CA ASP A 121 -3.88 6.27 12.48
C ASP A 121 -5.22 5.73 13.00
N ARG A 122 -5.62 6.22 14.18
CA ARG A 122 -6.79 5.76 14.93
C ARG A 122 -8.13 6.10 14.27
N ASP A 123 -8.14 7.09 13.39
CA ASP A 123 -9.37 7.68 12.83
C ASP A 123 -9.65 7.24 11.40
N ASN A 124 -8.85 6.33 10.85
CA ASN A 124 -9.04 5.79 9.52
C ASN A 124 -10.19 4.78 9.48
N GLN A 125 -11.31 5.18 8.88
CA GLN A 125 -12.52 4.37 8.77
C GLN A 125 -12.31 3.05 8.01
N GLU A 126 -11.44 3.06 6.99
CA GLU A 126 -11.16 1.87 6.18
C GLU A 126 -10.39 0.83 6.99
N PHE A 127 -9.45 1.24 7.85
CA PHE A 127 -8.72 0.31 8.70
C PHE A 127 -9.65 -0.37 9.71
N TRP A 128 -10.59 0.39 10.30
CA TRP A 128 -11.63 -0.19 11.15
C TRP A 128 -12.52 -1.15 10.37
N PHE A 129 -12.97 -0.77 9.17
CA PHE A 129 -13.79 -1.61 8.31
C PHE A 129 -13.11 -2.92 7.94
N ASN A 130 -11.86 -2.87 7.45
CA ASN A 130 -11.13 -4.04 7.00
C ASN A 130 -10.75 -4.97 8.17
N ARG A 131 -10.48 -4.41 9.37
CA ARG A 131 -10.33 -5.22 10.58
C ARG A 131 -11.61 -5.96 10.93
N VAL A 132 -12.75 -5.26 10.93
CA VAL A 132 -14.07 -5.87 11.21
C VAL A 132 -14.42 -6.92 10.17
N TYR A 133 -14.15 -6.64 8.89
CA TYR A 133 -14.33 -7.61 7.81
C TYR A 133 -13.53 -8.88 8.10
N SER A 134 -12.28 -8.74 8.52
CA SER A 134 -11.41 -9.88 8.87
C SER A 134 -11.92 -10.63 10.12
N LEU A 135 -12.40 -9.92 11.15
CA LEU A 135 -13.08 -10.53 12.31
C LEU A 135 -14.34 -11.30 11.90
N TYR A 136 -15.09 -10.80 10.93
CA TYR A 136 -16.26 -11.49 10.44
C TYR A 136 -15.89 -12.77 9.68
N MET A 137 -14.85 -12.71 8.86
CA MET A 137 -14.36 -13.86 8.09
C MET A 137 -13.76 -14.97 8.95
N THR A 138 -13.23 -14.65 10.14
CA THR A 138 -12.80 -15.63 11.15
C THR A 138 -13.96 -16.23 11.97
N GLY A 139 -15.19 -15.74 11.78
CA GLY A 139 -16.37 -16.18 12.53
C GLY A 139 -16.58 -15.49 13.88
N ASN A 140 -15.78 -14.48 14.21
CA ASN A 140 -15.89 -13.69 15.44
C ASN A 140 -17.03 -12.65 15.36
N ASN A 141 -18.25 -13.11 15.07
CA ASN A 141 -19.42 -12.29 14.77
C ASN A 141 -19.81 -11.35 15.92
N LYS A 142 -19.62 -11.78 17.18
CA LYS A 142 -19.92 -10.96 18.36
C LYS A 142 -19.03 -9.72 18.42
N GLU A 143 -17.73 -9.91 18.22
CA GLU A 143 -16.76 -8.82 18.23
C GLU A 143 -16.95 -7.91 17.01
N ALA A 144 -17.11 -8.49 15.81
CA ALA A 144 -17.41 -7.74 14.61
C ALA A 144 -18.64 -6.83 14.78
N THR A 145 -19.72 -7.34 15.39
CA THR A 145 -20.94 -6.55 15.66
C THR A 145 -20.68 -5.40 16.64
N SER A 146 -19.91 -5.63 17.71
CA SER A 146 -19.55 -4.60 18.69
C SER A 146 -18.72 -3.49 18.04
N GLN A 147 -17.71 -3.86 17.25
CA GLN A 147 -16.85 -2.93 16.52
C GLN A 147 -17.64 -2.14 15.47
N LEU A 148 -18.58 -2.77 14.76
CA LEU A 148 -19.50 -2.08 13.84
C LEU A 148 -20.39 -1.07 14.55
N ALA A 149 -20.88 -1.38 15.75
CA ALA A 149 -21.66 -0.42 16.53
C ALA A 149 -20.81 0.81 16.91
N PHE A 150 -19.53 0.62 17.25
CA PHE A 150 -18.60 1.72 17.47
C PHE A 150 -18.37 2.56 16.20
N ILE A 151 -18.08 1.90 15.07
CA ILE A 151 -17.90 2.55 13.76
C ILE A 151 -19.12 3.40 13.40
N LEU A 152 -20.34 2.85 13.51
CA LEU A 152 -21.57 3.55 13.15
C LEU A 152 -21.95 4.67 14.13
N LYS A 153 -21.52 4.58 15.39
CA LYS A 153 -21.66 5.68 16.35
C LYS A 153 -20.73 6.85 16.00
N ARG A 154 -19.50 6.57 15.57
CA ARG A 154 -18.49 7.59 15.21
C ARG A 154 -18.72 8.15 13.81
N TRP A 155 -19.10 7.29 12.87
CA TRP A 155 -19.31 7.61 11.45
C TRP A 155 -20.66 7.08 10.95
N PRO A 156 -21.77 7.75 11.29
CA PRO A 156 -23.11 7.28 10.97
C PRO A 156 -23.39 7.15 9.47
N GLN A 157 -22.69 7.93 8.64
CA GLN A 157 -22.86 7.94 7.19
C GLN A 157 -22.01 6.89 6.46
N PHE A 158 -21.24 6.07 7.18
CA PHE A 158 -20.37 5.07 6.56
C PHE A 158 -21.20 3.87 6.09
N SER A 159 -21.62 3.93 4.82
CA SER A 159 -22.61 3.01 4.27
C SER A 159 -22.09 1.58 4.14
N ALA A 160 -20.79 1.41 3.94
CA ALA A 160 -20.14 0.10 3.93
C ALA A 160 -20.31 -0.63 5.27
N ALA A 161 -20.12 0.04 6.41
CA ALA A 161 -20.31 -0.55 7.73
C ALA A 161 -21.79 -0.91 8.01
N GLN A 162 -22.75 -0.13 7.51
CA GLN A 162 -24.17 -0.46 7.65
C GLN A 162 -24.52 -1.74 6.88
N ILE A 163 -24.01 -1.88 5.65
CA ILE A 163 -24.20 -3.08 4.84
C ILE A 163 -23.57 -4.29 5.54
N LEU A 164 -22.31 -4.16 6.00
CA LEU A 164 -21.60 -5.25 6.68
C LEU A 164 -22.31 -5.67 7.97
N LEU A 165 -22.89 -4.74 8.73
CA LEU A 165 -23.71 -5.08 9.89
C LEU A 165 -24.95 -5.90 9.52
N GLY A 166 -25.61 -5.59 8.41
CA GLY A 166 -26.71 -6.40 7.89
C GLY A 166 -26.27 -7.80 7.47
N GLU A 167 -25.09 -7.91 6.86
CA GLU A 167 -24.47 -9.18 6.47
C GLU A 167 -24.16 -10.05 7.69
N VAL A 168 -23.48 -9.49 8.70
CA VAL A 168 -23.14 -10.15 9.97
C VAL A 168 -24.40 -10.65 10.69
N LYS A 169 -25.43 -9.80 10.83
CA LYS A 169 -26.69 -10.18 11.49
C LYS A 169 -27.46 -11.26 10.74
N SER A 170 -27.39 -11.26 9.41
CA SER A 170 -28.06 -12.27 8.59
C SER A 170 -27.26 -13.56 8.43
N GLY A 171 -26.02 -13.62 8.97
CA GLY A 171 -25.13 -14.77 8.80
C GLY A 171 -24.67 -15.00 7.36
N ARG A 172 -24.83 -14.01 6.48
CA ARG A 172 -24.46 -14.11 5.06
C ARG A 172 -23.01 -13.69 4.87
N LYS A 173 -22.24 -14.51 4.13
CA LYS A 173 -20.87 -14.13 3.73
C LYS A 173 -20.86 -12.72 3.13
N PRO A 174 -19.85 -11.91 3.46
CA PRO A 174 -19.83 -10.52 3.08
C PRO A 174 -19.69 -10.38 1.56
N THR A 175 -20.50 -9.50 0.97
CA THR A 175 -20.60 -9.40 -0.48
C THR A 175 -19.52 -8.49 -1.06
N LYS A 176 -19.18 -8.67 -2.35
CA LYS A 176 -18.29 -7.74 -3.07
C LYS A 176 -18.81 -6.28 -3.01
N LYS A 177 -20.11 -6.09 -2.80
CA LYS A 177 -20.76 -4.78 -2.69
C LYS A 177 -20.33 -4.01 -1.44
N SER A 178 -20.20 -4.65 -0.28
CA SER A 178 -19.76 -3.96 0.95
C SER A 178 -18.31 -3.47 0.81
N ILE A 179 -17.45 -4.29 0.21
CA ILE A 179 -16.04 -3.96 -0.07
C ILE A 179 -15.92 -2.80 -1.08
N GLN A 180 -16.65 -2.86 -2.20
CA GLN A 180 -16.63 -1.80 -3.21
C GLN A 180 -17.17 -0.47 -2.65
N ARG A 181 -18.19 -0.55 -1.79
CA ARG A 181 -18.78 0.64 -1.18
C ARG A 181 -17.82 1.31 -0.21
N SER A 182 -17.04 0.54 0.55
CA SER A 182 -15.99 1.04 1.44
C SER A 182 -15.03 1.94 0.67
N LYS A 183 -14.42 1.40 -0.40
CA LYS A 183 -13.52 2.14 -1.28
C LYS A 183 -14.14 3.42 -1.87
N SER A 184 -15.45 3.43 -2.14
CA SER A 184 -16.14 4.61 -2.66
C SER A 184 -16.41 5.67 -1.59
N ASP A 185 -16.70 5.26 -0.36
CA ASP A 185 -16.96 6.17 0.76
C ASP A 185 -15.65 6.84 1.20
N SER A 186 -14.54 6.10 1.26
CA SER A 186 -13.20 6.66 1.49
C SER A 186 -12.75 7.62 0.39
N LEU A 187 -12.97 7.31 -0.89
CA LEU A 187 -12.63 8.21 -1.99
C LEU A 187 -13.40 9.55 -1.91
N LYS A 188 -14.67 9.53 -1.48
CA LYS A 188 -15.47 10.75 -1.28
C LYS A 188 -14.97 11.56 -0.08
N LEU A 189 -14.66 10.90 1.03
CA LEU A 189 -14.06 11.55 2.20
C LEU A 189 -12.69 12.16 1.85
N HIS A 190 -11.86 11.43 1.11
CA HIS A 190 -10.56 11.91 0.64
C HIS A 190 -10.70 13.07 -0.36
N SER A 191 -11.69 13.05 -1.27
CA SER A 191 -11.95 14.17 -2.19
C SER A 191 -12.47 15.42 -1.48
N LEU A 192 -13.24 15.25 -0.38
CA LEU A 192 -13.66 16.35 0.48
C LEU A 192 -12.48 16.91 1.30
N ASN A 193 -11.56 16.05 1.74
CA ASN A 193 -10.38 16.44 2.51
C ASN A 193 -9.22 17.00 1.65
N LYS A 194 -9.19 16.67 0.34
CA LYS A 194 -8.28 17.28 -0.66
C LYS A 194 -8.47 18.80 -0.79
N GLY A 195 -9.61 19.33 -0.38
CA GLY A 195 -9.84 20.78 -0.31
C GLY A 195 -9.07 21.50 0.79
N SER A 196 -8.50 20.79 1.77
CA SER A 196 -7.92 21.43 2.97
C SER A 196 -6.40 21.38 3.08
N TRP A 197 -5.67 20.52 2.36
CA TRP A 197 -4.23 20.31 2.63
C TRP A 197 -3.29 20.27 1.40
N LEU A 198 -3.78 20.22 0.17
CA LEU A 198 -2.93 20.22 -1.04
C LEU A 198 -2.59 21.62 -1.60
N MET A 199 -2.98 22.70 -0.90
CA MET A 199 -2.66 24.10 -1.26
C MET A 199 -1.64 24.75 -0.31
N GLN A 200 -0.83 23.97 0.43
CA GLN A 200 0.10 24.55 1.43
C GLN A 200 1.59 24.23 1.25
N ARG A 201 2.04 23.78 0.07
CA ARG A 201 3.47 23.83 -0.27
C ARG A 201 3.68 24.29 -1.70
N VAL A 202 3.85 25.61 -1.83
CA VAL A 202 4.71 26.26 -2.84
C VAL A 202 6.16 25.93 -2.52
#